data_AF-A0A1L3LKI7-F1
#
_entry.id   AF-A0A1L3LKI7-F1
#
_cell.length_a   1.000
_cell.length_b   1.000
_cell.length_c   1.000
_cell.angle_alpha   90.00
_cell.angle_beta   90.00
_cell.angle_gamma   90.00
#
_symmetry.space_group_name_H-M   'P 1'
#
loop_
_entity.id
_entity.type
_entity.pdbx_description
1 polymer ?
#
loop_
_entity_poly.entity_id
_entity_poly.type
_entity_poly.pdbx_seq_one_letter_code
_entity_poly.pdbx_strand_id
1 'polypeptide(L)' 'MTVDRLPSAGRRVEDILNQHALDMAADLIVMGAYGHLRIRERVFGGVTKAMIDVPTVPVLMVR' A
#
# COMPACT_ATOMS: atom_id res chain seq x y z
N MET A 1 -4.79 10.44 -17.03
CA MET A 1 -4.34 9.81 -15.77
C MET A 1 -5.36 10.16 -14.70
N THR A 2 -6.15 9.20 -14.26
CA THR A 2 -7.07 9.40 -13.13
C THR A 2 -6.28 9.26 -11.83
N VAL A 3 -6.45 10.21 -10.93
CA VAL A 3 -5.86 10.16 -9.59
C VAL A 3 -7.02 10.11 -8.62
N ASP A 4 -7.23 8.94 -8.01
CA ASP A 4 -8.20 8.80 -6.93
C ASP A 4 -7.54 9.18 -5.60
N ARG A 5 -8.24 9.96 -4.78
CA ARG A 5 -7.80 10.37 -3.45
C ARG A 5 -8.77 9.79 -2.44
N LEU A 6 -8.34 8.71 -1.81
CA LEU A 6 -9.14 8.00 -0.81
C LEU A 6 -8.94 8.63 0.58
N PRO A 7 -9.97 9.20 1.21
CA PRO A 7 -9.86 9.70 2.57
C PRO A 7 -9.71 8.54 3.56
N SER A 8 -8.83 8.69 4.56
CA SER A 8 -8.66 7.62 5.55
C SER A 8 -9.89 7.44 6.44
N ALA A 9 -10.60 8.54 6.73
CA ALA A 9 -11.77 8.58 7.61
C ALA A 9 -11.56 7.86 8.96
N GLY A 10 -10.33 7.88 9.49
CA GLY A 10 -9.96 7.20 10.74
C GLY A 10 -9.72 5.69 10.62
N ARG A 11 -9.90 5.10 9.44
CA ARG A 11 -9.55 3.70 9.16
C ARG A 11 -8.05 3.56 8.90
N ARG A 12 -7.53 2.35 9.07
CA ARG A 12 -6.14 2.02 8.76
C ARG A 12 -5.96 2.11 7.23
N VAL A 13 -4.82 2.61 6.78
CA VAL A 13 -4.60 2.91 5.36
C VAL A 13 -4.60 1.64 4.52
N GLU A 14 -4.02 0.57 5.03
CA GLU A 14 -4.01 -0.75 4.41
C GLU A 14 -5.42 -1.29 4.16
N ASP A 15 -6.37 -1.07 5.07
CA ASP A 15 -7.75 -1.55 4.90
C ASP A 15 -8.41 -0.85 3.72
N ILE A 16 -8.12 0.44 3.55
CA ILE A 16 -8.70 1.25 2.48
C ILE A 16 -8.05 0.91 1.13
N LEU A 17 -6.74 0.72 1.11
CA LEU A 17 -6.02 0.31 -0.09
C LEU A 17 -6.48 -1.08 -0.55
N ASN A 18 -6.64 -2.03 0.37
CA ASN A 18 -7.13 -3.37 0.07
C ASN A 18 -8.59 -3.33 -0.40
N GLN A 19 -9.46 -2.58 0.28
CA GLN A 19 -10.85 -2.46 -0.14
C GLN A 19 -10.95 -1.82 -1.52
N HIS A 20 -10.19 -0.75 -1.79
CA HIS A 20 -10.19 -0.12 -3.10
C HIS A 20 -9.67 -1.04 -4.21
N ALA A 21 -8.64 -1.84 -3.93
CA ALA A 21 -8.16 -2.84 -4.88
C ALA A 21 -9.24 -3.88 -5.21
N LEU A 22 -10.02 -4.33 -4.21
CA LEU A 22 -11.16 -5.21 -4.43
C LEU A 22 -12.28 -4.52 -5.22
N ASP A 23 -12.62 -3.28 -4.89
CA ASP A 23 -13.65 -2.49 -5.57
C ASP A 23 -13.30 -2.26 -7.05
N MET A 24 -12.00 -2.19 -7.36
CA MET A 24 -11.46 -2.08 -8.73
C MET A 24 -11.24 -3.43 -9.43
N ALA A 25 -11.44 -4.55 -8.74
CA ALA A 25 -11.05 -5.88 -9.19
C ALA A 25 -9.58 -5.95 -9.66
N ALA A 26 -8.68 -5.32 -8.90
CA ALA A 26 -7.26 -5.29 -9.21
C ALA A 26 -6.59 -6.64 -8.89
N ASP A 27 -5.83 -7.18 -9.84
CA ASP A 27 -5.04 -8.41 -9.65
C ASP A 27 -3.68 -8.17 -8.97
N LEU A 28 -3.24 -6.91 -8.86
CA LEU A 28 -1.93 -6.52 -8.36
C LEU A 28 -1.94 -5.08 -7.83
N ILE A 29 -1.29 -4.84 -6.70
CA ILE A 29 -0.97 -3.50 -6.21
C ILE A 29 0.51 -3.23 -6.41
N VAL A 30 0.84 -2.08 -7.00
CA VAL A 30 2.22 -1.58 -7.12
C VAL A 30 2.42 -0.46 -6.10
N MET A 31 3.42 -0.61 -5.23
CA MET A 31 3.78 0.41 -4.24
C MET A 31 5.22 0.87 -4.41
N GLY A 32 5.43 2.18 -4.38
CA GLY A 32 6.76 2.78 -4.42
C GLY A 32 7.46 2.73 -3.06
N ALA A 33 8.69 2.20 -3.05
CA ALA A 33 9.61 2.22 -1.92
C ALA A 33 10.71 3.27 -2.15
N TYR A 34 10.41 4.55 -1.89
CA TYR A 34 11.41 5.61 -2.03
C TYR A 34 12.51 5.51 -0.95
N GLY A 35 13.78 5.48 -1.37
CA GLY A 35 14.94 5.82 -0.53
C GLY A 35 15.45 4.71 0.40
N HIS A 36 16.19 3.74 -0.16
CA HIS A 36 16.84 2.64 0.58
C HIS A 36 17.75 3.06 1.75
N LEU A 37 18.23 4.30 1.80
CA LEU A 37 19.03 4.81 2.93
C LEU A 37 18.20 5.14 4.18
N ARG A 38 16.89 5.43 4.03
CA ARG A 38 15.97 5.66 5.17
C ARG A 38 15.14 4.43 5.51
N ILE A 39 14.84 3.57 4.53
CA ILE A 39 14.12 2.29 4.71
C ILE A 39 14.81 1.37 5.73
N ARG A 40 16.16 1.38 5.79
CA ARG A 40 16.94 0.51 6.70
C ARG A 40 17.03 1.00 8.15
N GLU A 41 16.69 2.25 8.45
CA GLU A 41 16.85 2.78 9.81
C GLU A 41 15.56 2.67 10.65
N ARG A 42 14.37 2.49 10.03
CA ARG A 42 13.06 2.32 10.73
C ARG A 42 11.78 2.06 9.88
N VAL A 43 11.81 1.97 8.54
CA VAL A 43 10.85 2.77 7.71
C VAL A 43 9.92 2.01 6.72
N PHE A 44 9.62 0.72 6.85
CA PHE A 44 8.40 0.21 6.15
C PHE A 44 7.09 0.74 6.74
N GLY A 45 7.13 1.51 7.85
CA GLY A 45 5.92 2.05 8.49
C GLY A 45 4.92 0.95 8.89
N GLY A 46 3.82 1.32 9.54
CA GLY A 46 2.75 0.34 9.82
C GLY A 46 2.09 -0.18 8.53
N VAL A 47 1.96 0.70 7.53
CA VAL A 47 1.15 0.45 6.34
C VAL A 47 1.84 -0.47 5.34
N THR A 48 3.07 -0.17 4.89
CA THR A 48 3.75 -1.03 3.91
C THR A 48 4.03 -2.41 4.50
N LYS A 49 4.36 -2.49 5.80
CA LYS A 49 4.48 -3.77 6.49
C LYS A 49 3.15 -4.54 6.50
N ALA A 50 2.04 -3.90 6.87
CA ALA A 50 0.73 -4.55 6.89
C ALA A 50 0.30 -5.05 5.49
N MET A 51 0.56 -4.25 4.46
CA MET A 51 0.27 -4.61 3.06
C MET A 51 1.10 -5.80 2.55
N ILE A 52 2.32 -6.01 3.07
CA ILE A 52 3.19 -7.12 2.67
C ILE A 52 2.96 -8.37 3.54
N ASP A 53 2.70 -8.20 4.83
CA ASP A 53 2.52 -9.31 5.77
C ASP A 53 1.19 -10.06 5.52
N VAL A 54 0.11 -9.33 5.20
CA VAL A 54 -1.22 -9.91 4.93
C VAL A 54 -1.85 -9.24 3.69
N PRO A 55 -1.35 -9.54 2.48
CA PRO A 55 -1.85 -8.94 1.25
C PRO A 55 -3.20 -9.54 0.85
N THR A 56 -4.18 -8.68 0.52
CA THR A 56 -5.45 -9.12 -0.09
C THR A 56 -5.28 -9.49 -1.57
N VAL A 57 -4.35 -8.82 -2.24
CA VAL A 57 -3.92 -9.11 -3.62
C VAL A 57 -2.39 -8.99 -3.68
N PRO A 58 -1.71 -9.66 -4.63
CA PRO A 58 -0.26 -9.56 -4.76
C PRO A 58 0.24 -8.11 -4.72
N VAL A 59 1.35 -7.89 -4.00
CA VAL A 59 1.96 -6.56 -3.85
C VAL A 59 3.35 -6.56 -4.45
N LEU A 60 3.58 -5.70 -5.44
CA LEU A 60 4.89 -5.46 -6.04
C LEU A 60 5.50 -4.18 -5.47
N MET A 61 6.66 -4.31 -4.84
CA MET A 61 7.46 -3.17 -4.39
C MET A 61 8.38 -2.70 -5.51
N VAL A 62 8.24 -1.44 -5.93
CA VAL A 62 9.09 -0.82 -6.96
C VAL A 62 9.92 0.30 -6.37
N ARG A 63 11.11 0.52 -6.93
CA ARG A 63 12.04 1.58 -6.52
C ARG A 63 11.88 2.82 -7.39
#